data_AF-A0A0Q9CS35-F1
#
_entry.id   AF-A0A0Q9CS35-F1
#
_cell.length_a   1.000
_cell.length_b   1.000
_cell.length_c   1.000
_cell.angle_alpha   90.00
_cell.angle_beta   90.00
_cell.angle_gamma   90.00
#
_symmetry.space_group_name_H-M   'P 1'
#
loop_
_entity.id
_entity.type
_entity.pdbx_description
1 polymer ?
#
loop_
_entity_poly.entity_id
_entity_poly.type
_entity_poly.pdbx_seq_one_letter_code
_entity_poly.pdbx_strand_id
1 'polypeptide(L)'
;MPKRLVLFLALIATCFSAGATELSQLARKDLLDAVRPKAATLAGQPVRIKVDRLNVDRNWAVLVGSIVAASGKGMDWSLSDGCHPDLDKMLWVVLHKSGAVWRVKHMDICASEPPYWYMEQYGGLVWPCGVYAGLEDGSEGGTLESRCRKQQTLRRR
;
A
#
# COMPACT_ATOMS: atom_id res chain seq x y z
N MET A 1 -57.90 -21.83 33.46
CA MET A 1 -56.42 -21.90 33.58
C MET A 1 -55.94 -23.20 32.92
N PRO A 2 -54.80 -23.29 32.21
CA PRO A 2 -53.99 -22.26 31.53
C PRO A 2 -53.90 -22.46 29.99
N LYS A 3 -53.41 -21.40 29.33
CA LYS A 3 -53.20 -21.23 27.88
C LYS A 3 -52.06 -22.12 27.37
N ARG A 4 -52.25 -22.78 26.22
CA ARG A 4 -51.16 -23.47 25.49
C ARG A 4 -50.29 -22.42 24.78
N LEU A 5 -49.05 -22.34 25.20
CA LEU A 5 -48.02 -21.46 24.68
C LEU A 5 -47.45 -22.05 23.38
N VAL A 6 -47.55 -21.29 22.29
CA VAL A 6 -46.93 -21.59 20.99
C VAL A 6 -45.45 -21.24 21.08
N LEU A 7 -44.56 -22.18 20.76
CA LEU A 7 -43.12 -21.92 20.65
C LEU A 7 -42.72 -22.02 19.16
N PHE A 8 -42.63 -20.87 18.49
CA PHE A 8 -41.98 -20.74 17.19
C PHE A 8 -40.48 -20.51 17.42
N LEU A 9 -39.64 -21.50 17.12
CA LEU A 9 -38.19 -21.30 17.02
C LEU A 9 -37.88 -20.68 15.64
N ALA A 10 -37.52 -19.40 15.62
CA ALA A 10 -36.92 -18.76 14.46
C ALA A 10 -35.39 -18.93 14.52
N LEU A 11 -34.85 -19.72 13.59
CA LEU A 11 -33.41 -19.88 13.39
C LEU A 11 -32.87 -18.62 12.68
N ILE A 12 -32.20 -17.73 13.39
CA ILE A 12 -31.54 -16.55 12.80
C ILE A 12 -30.15 -16.99 12.33
N ALA A 13 -30.00 -17.26 11.03
CA ALA A 13 -28.71 -17.43 10.39
C ALA A 13 -28.09 -16.05 10.14
N THR A 14 -27.20 -15.59 11.03
CA THR A 14 -26.39 -14.39 10.79
C THR A 14 -25.24 -14.73 9.85
N CYS A 15 -25.39 -14.40 8.57
CA CYS A 15 -24.27 -14.31 7.64
C CYS A 15 -23.41 -13.10 8.04
N PHE A 16 -22.31 -13.34 8.78
CA PHE A 16 -21.24 -12.35 8.89
C PHE A 16 -20.47 -12.32 7.57
N SER A 17 -20.89 -11.44 6.66
CA SER A 17 -20.04 -11.02 5.56
C SER A 17 -18.86 -10.26 6.15
N ALA A 18 -17.70 -10.93 6.25
CA ALA A 18 -16.42 -10.28 6.51
C ALA A 18 -16.11 -9.40 5.29
N GLY A 19 -16.67 -8.20 5.27
CA GLY A 19 -16.39 -7.18 4.27
C GLY A 19 -14.91 -6.85 4.33
N ALA A 20 -14.20 -7.00 3.21
CA ALA A 20 -12.92 -6.36 3.01
C ALA A 20 -13.09 -4.88 3.39
N THR A 21 -12.52 -4.48 4.52
CA THR A 21 -12.77 -3.16 5.07
C THR A 21 -12.01 -2.17 4.19
N GLU A 22 -12.75 -1.46 3.34
CA GLU A 22 -12.20 -0.34 2.59
C GLU A 22 -11.54 0.62 3.58
N LEU A 23 -10.29 1.01 3.30
CA LEU A 23 -9.54 1.90 4.18
C LEU A 23 -10.33 3.21 4.35
N SER A 24 -10.72 3.55 5.57
CA SER A 24 -11.48 4.77 5.82
C SER A 24 -10.74 6.00 5.27
N GLN A 25 -11.48 7.02 4.83
CA GLN A 25 -10.88 8.25 4.30
C GLN A 25 -9.91 8.89 5.30
N LEU A 26 -10.22 8.82 6.60
CA LEU A 26 -9.34 9.31 7.66
C LEU A 26 -8.03 8.51 7.72
N ALA A 27 -8.11 7.17 7.72
CA ALA A 27 -6.92 6.32 7.76
C ALA A 27 -6.06 6.47 6.48
N ARG A 28 -6.70 6.69 5.33
CA ARG A 28 -6.02 7.03 4.08
C ARG A 28 -5.29 8.36 4.18
N LYS A 29 -5.96 9.39 4.73
CA LYS A 29 -5.35 10.71 4.96
C LYS A 29 -4.13 10.61 5.87
N ASP A 30 -4.23 9.93 7.00
CA ASP A 30 -3.11 9.78 7.95
C ASP A 30 -1.88 9.13 7.31
N LEU A 31 -2.11 8.12 6.46
CA LEU A 31 -1.03 7.47 5.71
C LEU A 31 -0.37 8.44 4.73
N LEU A 32 -1.16 9.17 3.93
CA LEU A 32 -0.64 10.12 2.96
C LEU A 32 0.06 11.31 3.62
N ASP A 33 -0.41 11.74 4.79
CA ASP A 33 0.21 12.78 5.59
C ASP A 33 1.57 12.32 6.16
N ALA A 34 1.77 11.03 6.44
CA ALA A 34 3.07 10.48 6.80
C ALA A 34 4.06 10.42 5.63
N VAL A 35 3.56 10.29 4.39
CA VAL A 35 4.40 10.24 3.17
C VAL A 35 4.86 11.63 2.75
N ARG A 36 3.94 12.61 2.76
CA ARG A 36 4.13 13.91 2.11
C ARG A 36 5.41 14.67 2.53
N PRO A 37 5.79 14.73 3.82
CA PRO A 37 7.00 15.46 4.22
C PRO A 37 8.27 14.89 3.59
N LYS A 38 8.42 13.56 3.61
CA LYS A 38 9.60 12.91 3.04
C LYS A 38 9.61 13.02 1.51
N ALA A 39 8.45 12.89 0.86
CA ALA A 39 8.34 13.11 -0.57
C ALA A 39 8.71 14.55 -0.97
N ALA A 40 8.30 15.54 -0.18
CA ALA A 40 8.66 16.95 -0.41
C ALA A 40 10.17 17.20 -0.21
N THR A 41 10.78 16.59 0.81
CA THR A 41 12.23 16.65 1.02
C THR A 41 12.99 16.07 -0.17
N LEU A 42 12.62 14.87 -0.62
CA LEU A 42 13.29 14.23 -1.77
C LEU A 42 13.11 15.02 -3.06
N ALA A 43 11.93 15.62 -3.26
CA ALA A 43 11.64 16.42 -4.45
C ALA A 43 12.25 17.82 -4.42
N GLY A 44 12.79 18.27 -3.28
CA GLY A 44 13.25 19.65 -3.09
C GLY A 44 12.14 20.70 -3.10
N GLN A 45 10.86 20.29 -3.13
CA GLN A 45 9.71 21.18 -3.22
C GLN A 45 8.43 20.60 -2.61
N PRO A 46 7.44 21.42 -2.23
CA PRO A 46 6.15 20.94 -1.75
C PRO A 46 5.39 20.14 -2.83
N VAL A 47 4.86 18.97 -2.43
CA VAL A 47 4.17 18.05 -3.35
C VAL A 47 2.76 17.67 -2.90
N ARG A 48 1.94 17.27 -3.87
CA ARG A 48 0.74 16.44 -3.68
C ARG A 48 1.01 15.05 -4.22
N ILE A 49 0.31 14.05 -3.66
CA ILE A 49 0.44 12.65 -4.04
C ILE A 49 -0.75 12.27 -4.91
N LYS A 50 -0.49 11.79 -6.12
CA LYS A 50 -1.47 11.09 -6.94
C LYS A 50 -1.29 9.60 -6.66
N VAL A 51 -2.34 8.97 -6.14
CA VAL A 51 -2.31 7.56 -5.75
C VAL A 51 -2.86 6.72 -6.89
N ASP A 52 -2.05 5.80 -7.40
CA ASP A 52 -2.49 4.81 -8.39
C ASP A 52 -2.87 3.50 -7.69
N ARG A 53 -2.10 3.10 -6.66
CA ARG A 53 -2.39 1.93 -5.82
C ARG A 53 -2.03 2.19 -4.37
N LEU A 54 -2.91 1.78 -3.45
CA LEU A 54 -2.63 1.78 -2.02
C LEU A 54 -3.15 0.48 -1.42
N ASN A 55 -2.23 -0.40 -1.05
CA ASN A 55 -2.54 -1.65 -0.39
C ASN A 55 -2.16 -1.56 1.08
N VAL A 56 -3.04 -2.05 1.96
CA VAL A 56 -2.80 -2.13 3.41
C VAL A 56 -3.08 -3.56 3.87
N ASP A 57 -2.14 -4.15 4.59
CA ASP A 57 -2.30 -5.46 5.23
C ASP A 57 -1.64 -5.42 6.61
N ARG A 58 -2.48 -5.59 7.65
CA ARG A 58 -2.12 -5.44 9.07
C ARG A 58 -1.47 -4.07 9.32
N ASN A 59 -0.23 -4.06 9.79
CA ASN A 59 0.52 -2.85 10.10
C ASN A 59 1.45 -2.41 8.96
N TRP A 60 1.27 -2.95 7.76
CA TRP A 60 2.09 -2.59 6.60
C TRP A 60 1.23 -1.97 5.50
N ALA A 61 1.83 -1.07 4.73
CA ALA A 61 1.22 -0.52 3.55
C ALA A 61 2.24 -0.32 2.43
N VAL A 62 1.76 -0.45 1.20
CA VAL A 62 2.50 -0.14 -0.01
C VAL A 62 1.69 0.87 -0.81
N LEU A 63 2.34 1.95 -1.22
CA LEU A 63 1.79 3.01 -2.04
C LEU A 63 2.57 3.07 -3.36
N VAL A 64 1.85 2.99 -4.47
CA VAL A 64 2.34 3.28 -5.82
C VAL A 64 1.58 4.48 -6.36
N GLY A 65 2.28 5.39 -7.01
CA GLY A 65 1.66 6.56 -7.59
C GLY A 65 2.65 7.49 -8.27
N SER A 66 2.36 8.78 -8.20
CA SER A 66 3.25 9.85 -8.63
C SER A 66 3.13 11.06 -7.71
N ILE A 67 4.10 11.97 -7.81
CA ILE A 67 4.06 13.27 -7.12
C ILE A 67 3.84 14.38 -8.14
N VAL A 68 3.10 15.40 -7.73
CA VAL A 68 2.87 16.63 -8.50
C VAL A 68 3.14 17.84 -7.63
N ALA A 69 3.49 18.98 -8.23
CA ALA A 69 3.80 20.18 -7.46
C ALA A 69 2.55 20.64 -6.69
N ALA A 70 2.73 21.05 -5.43
CA ALA A 70 1.62 21.54 -4.63
C ALA A 70 1.00 22.84 -5.16
N SER A 71 1.71 23.55 -6.04
CA SER A 71 1.24 24.74 -6.75
C SER A 71 0.23 24.41 -7.87
N GLY A 72 0.14 23.16 -8.31
CA GLY A 72 -0.64 22.74 -9.49
C GLY A 72 0.08 22.98 -10.82
N LYS A 73 1.31 23.50 -10.81
CA LYS A 73 2.20 23.55 -11.99
C LYS A 73 2.89 22.20 -12.20
N GLY A 74 3.67 22.08 -13.28
CA GLY A 74 4.59 20.96 -13.47
C GLY A 74 5.61 20.85 -12.34
N MET A 75 6.09 19.63 -12.07
CA MET A 75 7.21 19.40 -11.16
C MET A 75 8.49 20.02 -11.72
N ASP A 76 9.28 20.69 -10.87
CA ASP A 76 10.66 21.06 -11.19
C ASP A 76 11.59 19.97 -10.67
N TRP A 77 11.95 19.04 -11.55
CA TRP A 77 12.81 17.91 -11.20
C TRP A 77 14.28 18.30 -11.01
N SER A 78 14.69 19.52 -11.39
CA SER A 78 16.06 19.99 -11.14
C SER A 78 16.34 20.23 -9.66
N LEU A 79 15.30 20.35 -8.84
CA LEU A 79 15.39 20.49 -7.37
C LEU A 79 15.54 19.15 -6.64
N SER A 80 15.36 18.03 -7.35
CA SER A 80 15.40 16.69 -6.79
C SER A 80 16.79 16.09 -6.98
N ASP A 81 17.55 15.98 -5.90
CA ASP A 81 18.89 15.39 -5.93
C ASP A 81 18.83 13.93 -6.44
N GLY A 82 19.65 13.61 -7.44
CA GLY A 82 19.74 12.26 -8.00
C GLY A 82 18.60 11.83 -8.93
N CYS A 83 17.62 12.71 -9.21
CA CYS A 83 16.55 12.41 -10.16
C CYS A 83 16.87 12.91 -11.58
N HIS A 84 17.64 12.12 -12.33
CA HIS A 84 17.99 12.47 -13.71
C HIS A 84 16.76 12.53 -14.64
N PRO A 85 16.81 13.33 -15.73
CA PRO A 85 15.71 13.44 -16.69
C PRO A 85 15.24 12.10 -17.23
N ASP A 86 16.17 11.19 -17.50
CA ASP A 86 15.92 9.88 -18.13
C ASP A 86 15.37 8.81 -17.17
N LEU A 87 15.22 9.13 -15.88
CA LEU A 87 14.60 8.22 -14.92
C LEU A 87 13.07 8.34 -14.97
N ASP A 88 12.38 7.24 -14.70
CA ASP A 88 10.93 7.27 -14.50
C ASP A 88 10.58 8.08 -13.25
N LYS A 89 9.53 8.90 -13.38
CA LYS A 89 9.02 9.78 -12.33
C LYS A 89 7.83 9.11 -11.66
N MET A 90 8.08 8.37 -10.59
CA MET A 90 7.08 7.57 -9.90
C MET A 90 7.26 7.61 -8.39
N LEU A 91 6.18 7.42 -7.65
CA LEU A 91 6.21 7.28 -6.19
C LEU A 91 6.04 5.81 -5.82
N TRP A 92 7.07 5.23 -5.20
CA TRP A 92 7.00 3.95 -4.51
C TRP A 92 7.24 4.18 -3.03
N VAL A 93 6.35 3.71 -2.15
CA VAL A 93 6.52 3.85 -0.71
C VAL A 93 6.11 2.59 0.02
N VAL A 94 6.95 2.18 0.96
CA VAL A 94 6.66 1.13 1.93
C VAL A 94 6.52 1.79 3.29
N LEU A 95 5.41 1.52 3.97
CA LEU A 95 5.14 2.05 5.31
C LEU A 95 4.92 0.92 6.32
N HIS A 96 5.30 1.20 7.56
CA HIS A 96 4.96 0.39 8.71
C HIS A 96 4.27 1.23 9.78
N LYS A 97 3.15 0.75 10.30
CA LYS A 97 2.40 1.32 11.40
C LYS A 97 2.95 0.80 12.72
N SER A 98 3.32 1.72 13.60
CA SER A 98 3.72 1.39 14.98
C SER A 98 2.88 2.24 15.93
N GLY A 99 2.03 1.57 16.70
CA GLY A 99 0.92 2.21 17.41
C GLY A 99 -0.08 2.82 16.43
N ALA A 100 -0.43 4.09 16.63
CA ALA A 100 -1.32 4.82 15.73
C ALA A 100 -0.59 5.46 14.52
N VAL A 101 0.75 5.43 14.49
CA VAL A 101 1.54 6.27 13.57
C VAL A 101 2.15 5.45 12.43
N TRP A 102 1.91 5.90 11.20
CA TRP A 102 2.59 5.40 10.01
C TRP A 102 3.99 5.98 9.89
N ARG A 103 4.97 5.15 9.55
CA ARG A 103 6.34 5.56 9.29
C ARG A 103 6.81 5.00 7.96
N VAL A 104 7.44 5.86 7.14
CA VAL A 104 8.06 5.46 5.88
C VAL A 104 9.28 4.58 6.17
N LYS A 105 9.33 3.41 5.54
CA LYS A 105 10.47 2.48 5.58
C LYS A 105 11.32 2.59 4.32
N HIS A 106 10.68 2.63 3.15
CA HIS A 106 11.32 2.86 1.86
C HIS A 106 10.52 3.90 1.08
N MET A 107 11.20 4.75 0.33
CA MET A 107 10.57 5.71 -0.57
C MET A 107 11.50 6.02 -1.73
N ASP A 108 10.96 5.87 -2.93
CA ASP A 108 11.58 6.30 -4.17
C ASP A 108 10.60 7.21 -4.91
N ILE A 109 11.12 8.33 -5.41
CA ILE A 109 10.35 9.29 -6.23
C ILE A 109 10.82 9.31 -7.69
N CYS A 110 11.97 8.67 -7.96
CA CYS A 110 12.57 8.48 -9.27
C CYS A 110 13.33 7.15 -9.29
N ALA A 111 13.18 6.38 -10.36
CA ALA A 111 13.89 5.12 -10.55
C ALA A 111 14.02 4.81 -12.05
N SER A 112 14.98 3.98 -12.46
CA SER A 112 15.09 3.57 -13.86
C SER A 112 13.93 2.69 -14.31
N GLU A 113 13.36 1.93 -13.37
CA GLU A 113 12.23 1.02 -13.56
C GLU A 113 11.44 0.93 -12.24
N PRO A 114 10.21 0.40 -12.26
CA PRO A 114 9.41 0.26 -11.04
C PRO A 114 10.15 -0.49 -9.93
N PRO A 115 10.40 0.12 -8.74
CA PRO A 115 11.22 -0.52 -7.71
C PRO A 115 10.68 -1.88 -7.21
N TYR A 116 9.38 -2.12 -7.36
CA TYR A 116 8.76 -3.40 -7.01
C TYR A 116 9.06 -4.54 -8.01
N TRP A 117 9.78 -4.28 -9.10
CA TRP A 117 10.34 -5.31 -9.97
C TRP A 117 11.56 -6.00 -9.36
N TYR A 118 12.23 -5.33 -8.42
CA TYR A 118 13.49 -5.77 -7.82
C TYR A 118 13.35 -6.00 -6.33
N MET A 119 12.40 -6.84 -5.91
CA MET A 119 12.05 -7.02 -4.50
C MET A 119 13.20 -7.54 -3.63
N GLU A 120 14.18 -8.21 -4.24
CA GLU A 120 15.40 -8.72 -3.60
C GLU A 120 16.20 -7.60 -2.93
N GLN A 121 16.18 -6.37 -3.48
CA GLN A 121 16.83 -5.21 -2.88
C GLN A 121 16.21 -4.80 -1.53
N TYR A 122 14.97 -5.24 -1.28
CA TYR A 122 14.24 -5.06 -0.01
C TYR A 122 14.26 -6.32 0.87
N GLY A 123 15.10 -7.31 0.55
CA GLY A 123 15.13 -8.61 1.22
C GLY A 123 14.08 -9.61 0.71
N GLY A 124 13.43 -9.31 -0.41
CA GLY A 124 12.41 -10.15 -1.05
C GLY A 124 10.97 -9.83 -0.60
N LEU A 125 10.09 -10.82 -0.70
CA LEU A 125 8.66 -10.69 -0.34
C LEU A 125 8.44 -10.84 1.17
N VAL A 126 9.04 -9.94 1.95
CA VAL A 126 9.13 -10.02 3.42
C VAL A 126 7.96 -9.38 4.16
N TRP A 127 7.14 -8.58 3.48
CA TRP A 127 5.96 -7.95 4.08
C TRP A 127 4.72 -8.84 3.96
N PRO A 128 3.64 -8.53 4.70
CA PRO A 128 2.34 -9.21 4.55
C PRO A 128 1.89 -9.29 3.09
N CYS A 129 1.47 -10.47 2.62
CA CYS A 129 1.26 -10.67 1.19
C CYS A 129 0.21 -9.75 0.58
N GLY A 130 -0.78 -9.29 1.35
CA GLY A 130 -1.81 -8.37 0.86
C GLY A 130 -1.25 -7.00 0.46
N VAL A 131 -0.07 -6.58 0.95
CA VAL A 131 0.53 -5.33 0.47
C VAL A 131 0.98 -5.42 -0.99
N TYR A 132 1.19 -6.63 -1.53
CA TYR A 132 1.62 -6.88 -2.90
C TYR A 132 0.45 -7.06 -3.89
N ALA A 133 -0.79 -6.90 -3.45
CA ALA A 133 -1.98 -7.15 -4.27
C ALA A 133 -1.97 -6.32 -5.58
N GLY A 134 -2.05 -7.01 -6.71
CA GLY A 134 -2.04 -6.42 -8.06
C GLY A 134 -0.73 -5.74 -8.46
N LEU A 135 0.38 -6.05 -7.77
CA LEU A 135 1.72 -5.73 -8.25
C LEU A 135 2.27 -6.90 -9.07
N GLU A 136 2.91 -6.56 -10.18
CA GLU A 136 3.46 -7.50 -11.16
C GLU A 136 4.85 -7.02 -11.57
N ASP A 137 5.79 -7.97 -11.69
CA ASP A 137 7.17 -7.72 -12.10
C ASP A 137 7.51 -8.36 -13.45
N GLY A 138 6.48 -8.74 -14.22
CA GLY A 138 6.64 -9.42 -15.51
C GLY A 138 7.21 -10.83 -15.44
N SER A 139 7.47 -11.38 -14.26
CA SER A 139 7.97 -12.75 -14.11
C SER A 139 6.89 -13.80 -14.39
N GLU A 140 7.30 -14.97 -14.90
CA GLU A 140 6.41 -16.10 -15.21
C GLU A 140 5.73 -16.71 -13.97
N GLY A 141 6.13 -16.31 -12.76
CA GLY A 141 5.65 -16.86 -11.49
C GLY A 141 4.29 -16.33 -11.01
N GLY A 142 3.64 -15.47 -11.79
CA GLY A 142 2.40 -14.77 -11.42
C GLY A 142 2.66 -13.50 -10.60
N THR A 143 1.58 -12.93 -10.03
CA THR A 143 1.65 -11.66 -9.28
C THR A 143 2.55 -11.76 -8.05
N LEU A 144 3.09 -10.62 -7.59
CA LEU A 144 3.93 -10.57 -6.38
C LEU A 144 3.21 -11.16 -5.15
N GLU A 145 1.91 -10.89 -5.02
CA GLU A 145 1.09 -11.46 -3.94
C GLU A 145 1.01 -12.99 -4.02
N SER A 146 0.77 -13.56 -5.20
CA SER A 146 0.69 -15.01 -5.38
C SER A 146 2.00 -15.71 -5.00
N ARG A 147 3.14 -15.13 -5.43
CA ARG A 147 4.48 -15.62 -5.10
C ARG A 147 4.75 -15.53 -3.60
N CYS A 148 4.36 -14.43 -2.94
CA CYS A 148 4.48 -14.28 -1.49
C CYS A 148 3.70 -15.36 -0.74
N ARG A 149 2.43 -15.59 -1.12
CA ARG A 149 1.57 -16.61 -0.47
C ARG A 149 2.15 -18.03 -0.65
N LYS A 150 2.70 -18.32 -1.84
CA LYS A 150 3.39 -19.60 -2.11
C LYS A 150 4.63 -19.76 -1.23
N GLN A 151 5.49 -18.74 -1.12
CA GLN A 151 6.66 -18.76 -0.25
C GLN A 151 6.28 -18.95 1.23
N GLN A 152 5.25 -18.28 1.73
CA GLN A 152 4.79 -18.46 3.11
C GLN A 152 4.28 -19.87 3.37
N THR A 153 3.59 -20.50 2.40
CA THR A 153 3.15 -21.89 2.52
C THR A 153 4.33 -22.85 2.61
N LEU A 154 5.36 -22.64 1.80
CA LEU A 154 6.57 -23.47 1.81
C LEU A 154 7.36 -23.33 3.12
N ARG A 155 7.47 -22.11 3.67
CA ARG A 155 8.18 -21.85 4.95
C ARG A 155 7.49 -22.43 6.18
N ARG A 156 6.21 -22.82 6.07
CA ARG A 156 5.43 -23.41 7.16
C ARG A 156 5.44 -24.93 7.16
N ARG A 157 6.02 -25.55 6.13
CA ARG A 157 6.23 -27.00 6.05
C ARG A 157 7.62 -27.33 6.58
#